data_AF-A0A952BX94-F1
#
_entry.id   AF-A0A952BX94-F1
#
_cell.length_a   1.000
_cell.length_b   1.000
_cell.length_c   1.000
_cell.angle_alpha   90.00
_cell.angle_beta   90.00
_cell.angle_gamma   90.00
#
_symmetry.space_group_name_H-M   'P 1'
#
loop_
_entity.id
_entity.type
_entity.pdbx_description
1 polymer ?
#
loop_
_entity_poly.entity_id
_entity_poly.type
_entity_poly.pdbx_seq_one_letter_code
_entity_poly.pdbx_strand_id
1 'polypeptide(L)'
;MKIVLIICLVSNLFAALGTDTIRRTYFIESSDSILYRPSPFWRVPLLKDADPINLNHLNPIYGKESTASVTTVEVLTQTQIPFPVLNQEARQFRQQVRLRNQWIHRQVRDMRLFTYATDWQPQDLTGIHSHFVSQFKSLDIPVNSNATGEFTLPAWANLLFVSRRIVQSGPGSQIRAIQTGSDSKQNWAHLLFHTKAGLAKIKLVKPKPKAKVSILVDDVGYHGEGIRRYLKMNVPVTISILPFYDTSAHFAKRSRQLGFEVMLHMPMQASFGSYYKYENLIRPGLKPLDLIERTQNVLKAVPFILGVNNHEGSKATEDDMTMNLLMSELSRHPYYFVDSVTSQKSVAYKYAKRYGIPAARRNFDFLDNDKRTLAIETKLEELIAYALNRPTRIVLSILHEKESTAIAVENMLPEFRRQNIEILSPGDFLSR
;
A
#
# COMPACT_ATOMS: atom_id res chain seq x y z
N MET A 1 -11.03 15.78 40.88
CA MET A 1 -11.86 15.03 39.91
C MET A 1 -10.93 14.19 39.06
N LYS A 2 -10.94 12.86 39.18
CA LYS A 2 -10.03 11.97 38.43
C LYS A 2 -10.70 11.56 37.11
N ILE A 3 -10.01 11.78 35.99
CA ILE A 3 -10.43 11.26 34.67
C ILE A 3 -9.58 10.02 34.40
N VAL A 4 -10.17 8.83 34.53
CA VAL A 4 -9.52 7.57 34.16
C VAL A 4 -9.78 7.34 32.68
N LEU A 5 -8.74 7.44 31.86
CA LEU A 5 -8.82 7.11 30.44
C LEU A 5 -8.49 5.62 30.27
N ILE A 6 -9.50 4.78 30.06
CA ILE A 6 -9.27 3.34 29.78
C ILE A 6 -8.71 3.22 28.36
N ILE A 7 -7.40 3.01 28.26
CA ILE A 7 -6.69 2.76 27.00
C ILE A 7 -6.66 1.25 26.75
N CYS A 8 -7.55 0.75 25.90
CA CYS A 8 -7.53 -0.65 25.47
C CYS A 8 -6.36 -0.91 24.49
N LEU A 9 -5.19 -1.24 25.03
CA LEU A 9 -4.02 -1.70 24.28
C LEU A 9 -4.18 -3.16 23.81
N VAL A 10 -4.94 -3.38 22.72
CA VAL A 10 -4.89 -4.66 21.99
C VAL A 10 -3.73 -4.68 21.01
N SER A 11 -2.52 -4.75 21.58
CA SER A 11 -1.25 -4.93 20.86
C SER A 11 -0.13 -5.29 21.82
N ASN A 12 0.11 -6.59 22.05
CA ASN A 12 1.43 -7.20 22.27
C ASN A 12 1.35 -8.72 22.58
N LEU A 13 0.84 -9.53 21.63
CA LEU A 13 1.00 -11.00 21.68
C LEU A 13 1.48 -11.63 20.36
N PHE A 14 1.91 -10.81 19.39
CA PHE A 14 2.38 -11.27 18.07
C PHE A 14 3.85 -10.92 17.76
N ALA A 15 4.57 -10.29 18.69
CA ALA A 15 5.98 -9.92 18.53
C ALA A 15 6.96 -10.86 19.26
N ALA A 16 6.48 -11.81 20.08
CA ALA A 16 7.30 -12.59 21.01
C ALA A 16 7.41 -14.09 20.70
N LEU A 17 6.69 -14.61 19.68
CA LEU A 17 6.67 -16.04 19.35
C LEU A 17 6.96 -16.25 17.87
N GLY A 18 8.24 -16.21 17.52
CA GLY A 18 8.71 -16.62 16.19
C GLY A 18 8.59 -18.13 16.02
N THR A 19 7.54 -18.59 15.35
CA THR A 19 7.41 -19.96 14.85
C THR A 19 6.61 -19.98 13.55
N ASP A 20 7.16 -20.61 12.51
CA ASP A 20 6.43 -20.95 11.29
C ASP A 20 5.32 -21.97 11.60
N THR A 21 4.06 -21.53 11.67
CA THR A 21 2.91 -22.44 11.56
C THR A 21 1.64 -21.72 11.16
N ILE A 22 0.86 -22.34 10.25
CA ILE A 22 -0.46 -21.86 9.84
C ILE A 22 -1.40 -21.86 11.05
N ARG A 23 -1.86 -20.68 11.50
CA ARG A 23 -2.87 -20.56 12.56
C ARG A 23 -4.19 -20.02 12.00
N ARG A 24 -5.21 -20.90 11.96
CA ARG A 24 -6.60 -20.49 11.70
C ARG A 24 -7.02 -19.47 12.78
N THR A 25 -7.55 -18.33 12.37
CA THR A 25 -8.08 -17.32 13.30
C THR A 25 -9.60 -17.36 13.28
N TYR A 26 -10.21 -17.76 14.39
CA TYR A 26 -11.64 -17.56 14.63
C TYR A 26 -11.83 -16.21 15.32
N PHE A 27 -12.72 -15.37 14.81
CA PHE A 27 -13.14 -14.15 15.48
C PHE A 27 -14.53 -14.35 16.10
N ILE A 28 -14.65 -14.03 17.39
CA ILE A 28 -15.92 -13.99 18.10
C ILE A 28 -16.65 -12.70 17.69
N GLU A 29 -17.86 -12.82 17.15
CA GLU A 29 -18.76 -11.68 17.01
C GLU A 29 -19.32 -11.30 18.39
N SER A 30 -18.93 -10.13 18.92
CA SER A 30 -19.74 -9.43 19.92
C SER A 30 -20.70 -8.51 19.20
N SER A 31 -21.83 -9.06 18.79
CA SER A 31 -22.89 -8.34 18.10
C SER A 31 -23.73 -7.49 19.06
N ASP A 32 -23.14 -6.49 19.71
CA ASP A 32 -23.88 -5.52 20.52
C ASP A 32 -23.58 -4.08 20.11
N SER A 33 -24.64 -3.41 19.67
CA SER A 33 -24.61 -2.08 19.06
C SER A 33 -25.05 -1.02 20.06
N ILE A 34 -24.17 -0.68 21.02
CA ILE A 34 -24.49 0.33 22.03
C ILE A 34 -24.32 1.75 21.48
N LEU A 35 -25.39 2.25 20.85
CA LEU A 35 -25.61 3.64 20.47
C LEU A 35 -25.81 4.52 21.72
N TYR A 36 -24.73 5.07 22.29
CA TYR A 36 -24.85 6.17 23.26
C TYR A 36 -24.99 7.53 22.55
N ARG A 37 -26.22 8.04 22.50
CA ARG A 37 -26.51 9.45 22.16
C ARG A 37 -26.04 10.38 23.29
N PRO A 38 -25.64 11.63 23.01
CA PRO A 38 -25.21 12.56 24.04
C PRO A 38 -26.40 13.10 24.86
N SER A 39 -26.29 13.02 26.18
CA SER A 39 -27.13 13.75 27.15
C SER A 39 -26.20 14.58 28.07
N PRO A 40 -26.57 15.79 28.53
CA PRO A 40 -25.61 16.69 29.18
C PRO A 40 -25.27 16.36 30.65
N PHE A 41 -25.82 15.28 31.20
CA PHE A 41 -25.72 14.87 32.62
C PHE A 41 -25.74 13.33 32.71
N TRP A 42 -25.11 12.63 33.67
CA TRP A 42 -24.30 13.00 34.85
C TRP A 42 -23.15 11.95 35.03
N ARG A 43 -22.29 12.15 36.05
CA ARG A 43 -21.51 11.15 36.83
C ARG A 43 -21.26 9.75 36.22
N VAL A 44 -19.98 9.44 35.96
CA VAL A 44 -19.50 8.06 35.78
C VAL A 44 -19.57 7.31 37.12
N PRO A 45 -20.23 6.13 37.21
CA PRO A 45 -20.09 5.26 38.37
C PRO A 45 -18.65 4.75 38.46
N LEU A 46 -18.02 4.88 39.62
CA LEU A 46 -16.74 4.24 39.88
C LEU A 46 -16.95 2.72 39.90
N LEU A 47 -16.58 2.04 38.83
CA LEU A 47 -16.27 0.60 38.83
C LEU A 47 -15.04 0.40 39.72
N LYS A 48 -15.27 0.30 41.02
CA LYS A 48 -14.43 -0.52 41.89
C LYS A 48 -14.88 -1.96 41.69
N ASP A 49 -13.90 -2.84 41.55
CA ASP A 49 -14.06 -4.30 41.61
C ASP A 49 -14.93 -4.84 40.45
N ALA A 50 -14.30 -4.97 39.27
CA ALA A 50 -14.80 -5.81 38.18
C ALA A 50 -14.02 -7.12 38.17
N ASP A 51 -14.72 -8.25 38.33
CA ASP A 51 -14.11 -9.58 38.34
C ASP A 51 -13.42 -9.93 37.00
N PRO A 52 -12.40 -10.81 37.02
CA PRO A 52 -11.79 -11.33 35.80
C PRO A 52 -12.81 -12.08 34.94
N ILE A 53 -12.92 -11.72 33.65
CA ILE A 53 -13.76 -12.44 32.69
C ILE A 53 -13.21 -13.85 32.51
N ASN A 54 -13.94 -14.85 33.01
CA ASN A 54 -13.56 -16.25 32.92
C ASN A 54 -13.89 -16.82 31.53
N LEU A 55 -12.86 -17.16 30.76
CA LEU A 55 -12.97 -17.65 29.37
C LEU A 55 -13.08 -19.19 29.25
N ASN A 56 -13.25 -19.92 30.36
CA ASN A 56 -13.22 -21.39 30.39
C ASN A 56 -14.32 -22.11 29.59
N HIS A 57 -15.34 -21.39 29.09
CA HIS A 57 -16.38 -21.96 28.22
C HIS A 57 -15.95 -22.10 26.74
N LEU A 58 -14.71 -21.73 26.37
CA LEU A 58 -14.22 -21.69 24.99
C LEU A 58 -12.99 -22.58 24.73
N ASN A 59 -13.04 -23.84 25.18
CA ASN A 59 -12.18 -24.91 24.63
C ASN A 59 -12.80 -26.29 24.90
N PRO A 60 -12.74 -27.22 23.94
CA PRO A 60 -11.61 -28.14 23.99
C PRO A 60 -11.05 -28.52 22.61
N ILE A 61 -9.73 -28.33 22.42
CA ILE A 61 -8.74 -29.30 21.92
C ILE A 61 -7.37 -28.58 21.91
N TYR A 62 -6.35 -29.23 22.48
CA TYR A 62 -5.02 -28.68 22.85
C TYR A 62 -5.02 -27.71 24.04
N GLY A 63 -4.78 -28.28 25.23
CA GLY A 63 -4.56 -27.51 26.45
C GLY A 63 -3.21 -26.76 26.44
N LYS A 64 -3.29 -25.43 26.44
CA LYS A 64 -2.34 -24.50 27.07
C LYS A 64 -3.13 -23.26 27.46
N GLU A 65 -3.01 -22.85 28.72
CA GLU A 65 -3.70 -21.67 29.24
C GLU A 65 -3.21 -20.41 28.51
N SER A 66 -4.13 -19.51 28.17
CA SER A 66 -3.78 -18.18 27.65
C SER A 66 -4.57 -17.11 28.40
N THR A 67 -3.95 -16.56 29.43
CA THR A 67 -4.45 -15.39 30.14
C THR A 67 -4.15 -14.13 29.35
N ALA A 68 -5.19 -13.36 28.97
CA ALA A 68 -5.02 -12.02 28.42
C ALA A 68 -4.89 -11.01 29.57
N SER A 69 -3.74 -10.35 29.70
CA SER A 69 -3.55 -9.29 30.69
C SER A 69 -4.15 -7.96 30.19
N VAL A 70 -5.05 -7.38 30.98
CA VAL A 70 -5.51 -6.00 30.78
C VAL A 70 -4.54 -5.07 31.50
N THR A 71 -3.61 -4.46 30.76
CA THR A 71 -2.66 -3.51 31.33
C THR A 71 -3.30 -2.14 31.52
N THR A 72 -3.74 -1.84 32.75
CA THR A 72 -4.18 -0.49 33.14
C THR A 72 -2.99 0.45 33.16
N VAL A 73 -2.92 1.42 32.23
CA VAL A 73 -1.86 2.43 32.22
C VAL A 73 -2.24 3.58 33.15
N GLU A 74 -1.65 3.63 34.35
CA GLU A 74 -1.73 4.83 35.19
C GLU A 74 -0.85 5.94 34.60
N VAL A 75 -1.50 6.97 34.04
CA VAL A 75 -0.82 8.17 33.55
C VAL A 75 -0.63 9.14 34.72
N LEU A 76 0.54 9.09 35.36
CA LEU A 76 1.01 10.11 36.31
C LEU A 76 1.50 11.35 35.54
N THR A 77 0.58 12.26 35.19
CA THR A 77 0.95 13.60 34.68
C THR A 77 0.90 14.65 35.79
N GLN A 78 2.07 15.07 36.27
CA GLN A 78 2.23 16.30 37.06
C GLN A 78 2.15 17.58 36.22
N THR A 79 1.81 17.49 34.93
CA THR A 79 1.66 18.62 34.01
C THR A 79 0.23 18.74 33.50
N GLN A 80 -0.35 19.93 33.65
CA GLN A 80 -1.67 20.27 33.10
C GLN A 80 -1.57 20.39 31.57
N ILE A 81 -1.76 19.28 30.86
CA ILE A 81 -1.90 19.29 29.40
C ILE A 81 -3.24 19.97 29.06
N PRO A 82 -3.28 21.03 28.24
CA PRO A 82 -4.52 21.71 27.89
C PRO A 82 -5.54 20.77 27.24
N PHE A 83 -6.77 20.80 27.73
CA PHE A 83 -7.90 19.97 27.27
C PHE A 83 -8.14 19.98 25.73
N PRO A 84 -7.85 21.05 24.97
CA PRO A 84 -7.91 21.02 23.50
C PRO A 84 -6.93 20.04 22.84
N VAL A 85 -5.71 19.88 23.39
CA VAL A 85 -4.64 19.03 22.84
C VAL A 85 -5.02 17.55 22.96
N LEU A 86 -5.43 17.14 24.17
CA LEU A 86 -5.99 15.82 24.45
C LEU A 86 -7.15 15.46 23.50
N ASN A 87 -8.01 16.43 23.17
CA ASN A 87 -9.11 16.21 22.23
C ASN A 87 -8.65 16.09 20.77
N GLN A 88 -7.54 16.70 20.35
CA GLN A 88 -7.00 16.55 19.00
C GLN A 88 -6.34 15.18 18.84
N GLU A 89 -5.47 14.79 19.77
CA GLU A 89 -4.80 13.49 19.78
C GLU A 89 -5.81 12.34 19.92
N ALA A 90 -6.80 12.45 20.82
CA ALA A 90 -7.86 11.44 20.94
C ALA A 90 -8.82 11.38 19.73
N ARG A 91 -8.86 12.41 18.87
CA ARG A 91 -9.57 12.35 17.58
C ARG A 91 -8.73 11.67 16.50
N GLN A 92 -7.43 11.98 16.44
CA GLN A 92 -6.48 11.31 15.54
C GLN A 92 -6.40 9.81 15.85
N PHE A 93 -6.26 9.42 17.12
CA PHE A 93 -6.25 8.02 17.55
C PHE A 93 -7.55 7.29 17.17
N ARG A 94 -8.74 7.88 17.44
CA ARG A 94 -10.03 7.29 17.04
C ARG A 94 -10.16 7.16 15.53
N GLN A 95 -9.59 8.08 14.75
CA GLN A 95 -9.57 7.98 13.29
C GLN A 95 -8.62 6.86 12.79
N GLN A 96 -7.43 6.74 13.36
CA GLN A 96 -6.51 5.63 13.07
C GLN A 96 -7.13 4.26 13.42
N VAL A 97 -7.80 4.15 14.57
CA VAL A 97 -8.56 2.94 14.95
C VAL A 97 -9.70 2.68 13.96
N ARG A 98 -10.45 3.69 13.51
CA ARG A 98 -11.51 3.51 12.49
C ARG A 98 -10.95 3.03 11.15
N LEU A 99 -9.84 3.61 10.67
CA LEU A 99 -9.18 3.19 9.43
C LEU A 99 -8.62 1.76 9.54
N ARG A 100 -7.99 1.43 10.68
CA ARG A 100 -7.53 0.07 11.01
C ARG A 100 -8.70 -0.91 11.04
N ASN A 101 -9.83 -0.56 11.65
CA ASN A 101 -11.02 -1.41 11.68
C ASN A 101 -11.65 -1.58 10.29
N GLN A 102 -11.68 -0.54 9.46
CA GLN A 102 -12.12 -0.65 8.05
C GLN A 102 -11.19 -1.54 7.22
N TRP A 103 -9.88 -1.54 7.50
CA TRP A 103 -8.92 -2.48 6.92
C TRP A 103 -9.19 -3.91 7.44
N ILE A 104 -9.34 -4.12 8.76
CA ILE A 104 -9.67 -5.42 9.36
C ILE A 104 -10.97 -5.99 8.78
N HIS A 105 -12.06 -5.21 8.69
CA HIS A 105 -13.32 -5.68 8.10
C HIS A 105 -13.18 -6.09 6.64
N ARG A 106 -12.29 -5.45 5.87
CA ARG A 106 -11.96 -5.85 4.49
C ARG A 106 -11.25 -7.21 4.49
N GLN A 107 -10.20 -7.36 5.30
CA GLN A 107 -9.49 -8.63 5.48
C GLN A 107 -10.40 -9.77 5.97
N VAL A 108 -11.35 -9.49 6.87
CA VAL A 108 -12.32 -10.48 7.39
C VAL A 108 -13.34 -10.89 6.33
N ARG A 109 -13.82 -9.95 5.50
CA ARG A 109 -14.67 -10.27 4.35
C ARG A 109 -13.95 -11.18 3.36
N ASP A 110 -12.70 -10.87 3.07
CA ASP A 110 -11.87 -11.68 2.18
C ASP A 110 -11.62 -13.07 2.80
N MET A 111 -11.26 -13.14 4.10
CA MET A 111 -11.11 -14.42 4.83
C MET A 111 -12.36 -15.31 4.80
N ARG A 112 -13.58 -14.74 4.88
CA ARG A 112 -14.81 -15.53 4.75
C ARG A 112 -14.90 -16.25 3.40
N LEU A 113 -14.43 -15.64 2.30
CA LEU A 113 -14.33 -16.30 0.99
C LEU A 113 -13.28 -17.43 0.98
N PHE A 114 -12.18 -17.28 1.72
CA PHE A 114 -11.14 -18.32 1.82
C PHE A 114 -11.56 -19.52 2.68
N THR A 115 -12.38 -19.35 3.72
CA THR A 115 -12.92 -20.48 4.51
C THR A 115 -13.82 -21.40 3.69
N TYR A 116 -14.61 -20.88 2.74
CA TYR A 116 -15.37 -21.73 1.81
C TYR A 116 -14.49 -22.39 0.73
N ALA A 117 -13.21 -21.99 0.61
CA ALA A 117 -12.26 -22.52 -0.37
C ALA A 117 -11.29 -23.58 0.21
N THR A 118 -11.46 -23.98 1.48
CA THR A 118 -10.69 -25.08 2.08
C THR A 118 -11.31 -26.46 1.86
N ASP A 119 -12.61 -26.52 1.58
CA ASP A 119 -13.35 -27.78 1.35
C ASP A 119 -13.40 -28.15 -0.15
N TRP A 120 -12.49 -27.58 -0.93
CA TRP A 120 -12.45 -27.70 -2.39
C TRP A 120 -11.78 -29.01 -2.84
N GLN A 121 -12.49 -29.74 -3.70
CA GLN A 121 -11.99 -30.88 -4.47
C GLN A 121 -11.72 -30.44 -5.93
N PRO A 122 -10.62 -30.87 -6.58
CA PRO A 122 -10.37 -30.53 -7.97
C PRO A 122 -11.42 -31.15 -8.90
N GLN A 123 -12.28 -30.32 -9.49
CA GLN A 123 -13.13 -30.69 -10.62
C GLN A 123 -12.68 -29.93 -11.87
N ASP A 124 -12.45 -30.70 -12.93
CA ASP A 124 -11.84 -30.34 -14.23
C ASP A 124 -11.19 -28.95 -14.33
N LEU A 125 -9.94 -28.87 -13.87
CA LEU A 125 -9.10 -27.69 -14.06
C LEU A 125 -8.53 -27.57 -15.48
N THR A 126 -8.71 -28.51 -16.40
CA THR A 126 -7.90 -28.60 -17.65
C THR A 126 -8.06 -27.38 -18.55
N GLY A 127 -9.31 -26.92 -18.78
CA GLY A 127 -9.59 -25.71 -19.55
C GLY A 127 -9.14 -24.42 -18.85
N ILE A 128 -9.32 -24.36 -17.52
CA ILE A 128 -8.88 -23.25 -16.66
C ILE A 128 -7.35 -23.13 -16.69
N HIS A 129 -6.64 -24.23 -16.48
CA HIS A 129 -5.19 -24.33 -16.50
C HIS A 129 -4.63 -23.84 -17.84
N SER A 130 -5.17 -24.36 -18.95
CA SER A 130 -4.79 -23.98 -20.31
C SER A 130 -5.02 -22.48 -20.58
N HIS A 131 -6.12 -21.91 -20.06
CA HIS A 131 -6.37 -20.48 -20.12
C HIS A 131 -5.30 -19.69 -19.36
N PHE A 132 -4.97 -20.06 -18.12
CA PHE A 132 -3.94 -19.38 -17.33
C PHE A 132 -2.54 -19.50 -17.98
N VAL A 133 -2.14 -20.66 -18.49
CA VAL A 133 -0.89 -20.81 -19.28
C VAL A 133 -0.85 -19.85 -20.47
N SER A 134 -1.96 -19.71 -21.21
CA SER A 134 -2.07 -18.76 -22.33
C SER A 134 -1.93 -17.30 -21.85
N GLN A 135 -2.48 -16.94 -20.69
CA GLN A 135 -2.34 -15.60 -20.11
C GLN A 135 -0.91 -15.31 -19.63
N PHE A 136 -0.21 -16.25 -18.99
CA PHE A 136 1.21 -16.04 -18.65
C PHE A 136 2.07 -15.85 -19.91
N LYS A 137 1.80 -16.63 -20.97
CA LYS A 137 2.48 -16.48 -22.27
C LYS A 137 2.22 -15.12 -22.93
N SER A 138 0.99 -14.59 -22.86
CA SER A 138 0.68 -13.25 -23.39
C SER A 138 1.33 -12.11 -22.62
N LEU A 139 1.71 -12.35 -21.36
CA LEU A 139 2.45 -11.40 -20.53
C LEU A 139 3.97 -11.52 -20.63
N ASP A 140 4.49 -12.42 -21.48
CA ASP A 140 5.92 -12.74 -21.56
C ASP A 140 6.51 -13.16 -20.20
N ILE A 141 5.77 -14.03 -19.51
CA ILE A 141 6.17 -14.63 -18.23
C ILE A 141 6.32 -16.14 -18.46
N PRO A 142 7.54 -16.69 -18.47
CA PRO A 142 7.72 -18.13 -18.54
C PRO A 142 7.19 -18.75 -17.25
N VAL A 143 6.34 -19.77 -17.37
CA VAL A 143 5.67 -20.39 -16.23
C VAL A 143 5.78 -21.91 -16.33
N ASN A 144 6.22 -22.53 -15.25
CA ASN A 144 6.09 -23.98 -15.08
C ASN A 144 4.79 -24.24 -14.32
N SER A 145 4.07 -25.30 -14.66
CA SER A 145 2.78 -25.61 -14.05
C SER A 145 2.62 -27.10 -13.84
N ASN A 146 1.86 -27.49 -12.82
CA ASN A 146 1.60 -28.88 -12.49
C ASN A 146 0.10 -29.22 -12.60
N ALA A 147 -0.20 -30.52 -12.67
CA ALA A 147 -1.58 -31.01 -12.80
C ALA A 147 -2.51 -30.64 -11.62
N THR A 148 -1.99 -30.10 -10.52
CA THR A 148 -2.78 -29.68 -9.36
C THR A 148 -3.19 -28.20 -9.38
N GLY A 149 -2.84 -27.46 -10.44
CA GLY A 149 -3.21 -26.04 -10.58
C GLY A 149 -2.28 -25.07 -9.85
N GLU A 150 -1.05 -25.50 -9.54
CA GLU A 150 0.02 -24.63 -9.08
C GLU A 150 0.91 -24.18 -10.25
N PHE A 151 1.22 -22.88 -10.27
CA PHE A 151 2.06 -22.22 -11.27
C PHE A 151 3.31 -21.64 -10.60
N THR A 152 4.48 -22.10 -11.04
CA THR A 152 5.78 -21.59 -10.61
C THR A 152 6.26 -20.51 -11.56
N LEU A 153 6.38 -19.30 -11.04
CA LEU A 153 6.85 -18.11 -11.73
C LEU A 153 8.34 -17.82 -11.42
N PRO A 154 9.04 -17.06 -12.27
CA PRO A 154 10.41 -16.62 -12.01
C PRO A 154 10.51 -15.71 -10.78
N ALA A 155 11.68 -15.68 -10.15
CA ALA A 155 11.89 -14.90 -8.92
C ALA A 155 11.65 -13.38 -9.11
N TRP A 156 11.93 -12.84 -10.30
CA TRP A 156 11.69 -11.44 -10.68
C TRP A 156 10.21 -11.07 -10.87
N ALA A 157 9.30 -12.04 -11.06
CA ALA A 157 7.91 -11.74 -11.38
C ALA A 157 7.15 -11.23 -10.15
N ASN A 158 6.51 -10.06 -10.23
CA ASN A 158 5.71 -9.52 -9.13
C ASN A 158 4.34 -10.22 -9.05
N LEU A 159 4.12 -11.01 -8.00
CA LEU A 159 2.90 -11.81 -7.88
C LEU A 159 1.63 -10.96 -7.89
N LEU A 160 1.60 -9.80 -7.23
CA LEU A 160 0.37 -9.00 -7.12
C LEU A 160 0.02 -8.32 -8.45
N PHE A 161 1.02 -7.76 -9.15
CA PHE A 161 0.83 -7.18 -10.48
C PHE A 161 0.41 -8.22 -11.51
N VAL A 162 1.09 -9.37 -11.56
CA VAL A 162 0.76 -10.46 -12.48
C VAL A 162 -0.64 -11.01 -12.21
N SER A 163 -1.01 -11.14 -10.93
CA SER A 163 -2.39 -11.47 -10.54
C SER A 163 -3.38 -10.44 -11.11
N ARG A 164 -3.17 -9.14 -10.86
CA ARG A 164 -4.03 -8.02 -11.35
C ARG A 164 -4.17 -8.04 -12.88
N ARG A 165 -3.08 -8.30 -13.63
CA ARG A 165 -3.06 -8.41 -15.09
C ARG A 165 -3.96 -9.55 -15.60
N ILE A 166 -3.82 -10.74 -15.03
CA ILE A 166 -4.54 -11.95 -15.50
C ILE A 166 -6.04 -11.90 -15.14
N VAL A 167 -6.46 -11.10 -14.14
CA VAL A 167 -7.90 -10.84 -13.87
C VAL A 167 -8.62 -10.25 -15.09
N GLN A 168 -7.93 -9.44 -15.89
CA GLN A 168 -8.57 -8.49 -16.81
C GLN A 168 -8.77 -9.04 -18.23
N SER A 169 -8.38 -10.28 -18.49
CA SER A 169 -8.25 -10.87 -19.83
C SER A 169 -8.95 -12.23 -20.03
N GLY A 170 -9.75 -12.67 -19.05
CA GLY A 170 -10.44 -13.98 -19.08
C GLY A 170 -11.96 -13.94 -19.32
N PRO A 171 -12.55 -14.97 -19.96
CA PRO A 171 -13.99 -15.01 -20.24
C PRO A 171 -14.82 -15.30 -18.98
N GLY A 172 -15.67 -14.34 -18.60
CA GLY A 172 -16.73 -14.49 -17.58
C GLY A 172 -16.30 -14.69 -16.13
N SER A 173 -15.03 -15.01 -15.88
CA SER A 173 -14.52 -15.51 -14.60
C SER A 173 -13.70 -14.45 -13.87
N GLN A 174 -14.36 -13.55 -13.13
CA GLN A 174 -13.65 -12.53 -12.35
C GLN A 174 -12.99 -13.13 -11.10
N ILE A 175 -11.68 -12.90 -10.93
CA ILE A 175 -11.00 -13.11 -9.65
C ILE A 175 -11.64 -12.19 -8.60
N ARG A 176 -12.12 -12.80 -7.52
CA ARG A 176 -12.81 -12.15 -6.40
C ARG A 176 -11.85 -11.72 -5.30
N ALA A 177 -10.79 -12.50 -5.06
CA ALA A 177 -9.80 -12.22 -4.04
C ALA A 177 -8.42 -12.71 -4.47
N ILE A 178 -7.39 -11.98 -4.03
CA ILE A 178 -5.98 -12.35 -4.15
C ILE A 178 -5.42 -12.34 -2.73
N GLN A 179 -5.02 -13.49 -2.21
CA GLN A 179 -4.25 -13.59 -0.96
C GLN A 179 -2.79 -13.78 -1.32
N THR A 180 -1.87 -13.04 -0.70
CA THR A 180 -0.43 -13.23 -0.87
C THR A 180 0.22 -13.64 0.45
N GLY A 181 1.37 -14.31 0.35
CA GLY A 181 2.16 -14.70 1.51
C GLY A 181 3.60 -15.05 1.14
N SER A 182 4.36 -15.43 2.16
CA SER A 182 5.76 -15.82 2.07
C SER A 182 6.03 -16.91 3.09
N ASP A 183 6.94 -17.81 2.78
CA ASP A 183 7.50 -18.80 3.71
C ASP A 183 9.04 -18.66 3.74
N SER A 184 9.76 -19.59 4.39
CA SER A 184 11.22 -19.54 4.46
C SER A 184 11.90 -19.61 3.08
N LYS A 185 11.29 -20.26 2.08
CA LYS A 185 11.88 -20.55 0.76
C LYS A 185 11.34 -19.64 -0.37
N GLN A 186 10.05 -19.30 -0.34
CA GLN A 186 9.35 -18.74 -1.51
C GLN A 186 8.28 -17.70 -1.13
N ASN A 187 7.78 -16.99 -2.14
CA ASN A 187 6.57 -16.18 -2.05
C ASN A 187 5.44 -16.88 -2.80
N TRP A 188 4.20 -16.70 -2.35
CA TRP A 188 3.03 -17.33 -2.97
C TRP A 188 1.83 -16.37 -3.06
N ALA A 189 0.92 -16.68 -3.96
CA ALA A 189 -0.39 -16.03 -4.07
C ALA A 189 -1.49 -17.04 -4.39
N HIS A 190 -2.65 -16.92 -3.74
CA HIS A 190 -3.87 -17.64 -4.09
C HIS A 190 -4.82 -16.72 -4.85
N LEU A 191 -5.26 -17.16 -6.03
CA LEU A 191 -6.28 -16.49 -6.85
C LEU A 191 -7.60 -17.23 -6.68
N LEU A 192 -8.61 -16.57 -6.11
CA LEU A 192 -9.98 -17.11 -6.02
C LEU A 192 -10.87 -16.50 -7.09
N PHE A 193 -11.56 -17.32 -7.89
CA PHE A 193 -12.48 -16.88 -8.94
C PHE A 193 -13.71 -17.79 -9.01
N HIS A 194 -14.81 -17.27 -9.56
CA HIS A 194 -16.00 -18.07 -9.80
C HIS A 194 -15.93 -18.70 -11.20
N THR A 195 -16.40 -19.94 -11.29
CA THR A 195 -16.63 -20.70 -12.52
C THR A 195 -18.10 -21.10 -12.59
N LYS A 196 -18.54 -21.70 -13.70
CA LYS A 196 -19.89 -22.31 -13.79
C LYS A 196 -20.10 -23.45 -12.79
N ALA A 197 -19.03 -24.11 -12.35
CA ALA A 197 -19.06 -25.23 -11.39
C ALA A 197 -18.85 -24.79 -9.92
N GLY A 198 -18.70 -23.49 -9.65
CA GLY A 198 -18.46 -22.96 -8.30
C GLY A 198 -17.13 -22.21 -8.15
N LEU A 199 -16.67 -22.06 -6.90
CA LEU A 199 -15.45 -21.34 -6.56
C LEU A 199 -14.21 -22.19 -6.91
N ALA A 200 -13.30 -21.62 -7.70
CA ALA A 200 -12.02 -22.21 -8.05
C ALA A 200 -10.85 -21.42 -7.46
N LYS A 201 -9.74 -22.12 -7.25
CA LYS A 201 -8.52 -21.60 -6.65
C LYS A 201 -7.30 -21.99 -7.50
N ILE A 202 -6.45 -21.03 -7.80
CA ILE A 202 -5.13 -21.26 -8.39
C ILE A 202 -4.07 -20.77 -7.42
N LYS A 203 -2.94 -21.49 -7.34
CA LYS A 203 -1.79 -21.10 -6.53
C LYS A 203 -0.65 -20.67 -7.44
N LEU A 204 -0.14 -19.46 -7.22
CA LEU A 204 1.11 -18.99 -7.78
C LEU A 204 2.21 -19.14 -6.73
N VAL A 205 3.38 -19.61 -7.12
CA VAL A 205 4.59 -19.64 -6.29
C VAL A 205 5.76 -19.04 -7.05
N LYS A 206 6.71 -18.43 -6.35
CA LYS A 206 8.01 -18.03 -6.93
C LYS A 206 9.12 -18.05 -5.89
N PRO A 207 10.37 -18.34 -6.28
CA PRO A 207 11.52 -18.14 -5.41
C PRO A 207 11.64 -16.67 -4.95
N LYS A 208 12.34 -16.44 -3.83
CA LYS A 208 12.68 -15.08 -3.40
C LYS A 208 13.63 -14.43 -4.44
N PRO A 209 13.41 -13.16 -4.82
CA PRO A 209 14.31 -12.45 -5.74
C PRO A 209 15.66 -12.17 -5.06
N LYS A 210 16.70 -11.89 -5.86
CA LYS A 210 18.00 -11.46 -5.33
C LYS A 210 17.94 -10.05 -4.73
N ALA A 211 17.18 -9.15 -5.34
CA ALA A 211 16.95 -7.80 -4.84
C ALA A 211 15.57 -7.27 -5.26
N LYS A 212 15.19 -6.10 -4.72
CA LYS A 212 13.87 -5.49 -4.90
C LYS A 212 13.98 -4.01 -5.23
N VAL A 213 13.34 -3.58 -6.32
CA VAL A 213 13.42 -2.22 -6.85
C VAL A 213 12.01 -1.66 -7.08
N SER A 214 11.80 -0.39 -6.76
CA SER A 214 10.58 0.35 -7.07
C SER A 214 10.92 1.53 -7.95
N ILE A 215 10.22 1.66 -9.08
CA ILE A 215 10.40 2.73 -10.07
C ILE A 215 9.07 3.47 -10.18
N LEU A 216 9.08 4.77 -9.88
CA LEU A 216 7.95 5.67 -10.10
C LEU A 216 8.17 6.42 -11.42
N VAL A 217 7.08 6.57 -12.17
CA VAL A 217 6.98 7.40 -13.38
C VAL A 217 6.16 8.62 -12.99
N ASP A 218 6.85 9.73 -12.72
CA ASP A 218 6.25 11.02 -12.37
C ASP A 218 5.84 11.80 -13.63
N ASP A 219 5.18 12.94 -13.44
CA ASP A 219 4.68 13.86 -14.47
C ASP A 219 3.64 13.33 -15.49
N VAL A 220 3.05 12.15 -15.24
CA VAL A 220 2.02 11.59 -16.14
C VAL A 220 0.78 12.48 -16.15
N GLY A 221 0.30 12.85 -17.33
CA GLY A 221 -0.89 13.69 -17.50
C GLY A 221 -0.62 14.97 -18.29
N TYR A 222 0.59 15.53 -18.17
CA TYR A 222 0.98 16.72 -18.93
C TYR A 222 1.14 16.39 -20.42
N HIS A 223 1.99 15.42 -20.72
CA HIS A 223 2.10 14.77 -22.03
C HIS A 223 1.92 13.25 -21.86
N GLY A 224 1.86 12.51 -22.98
CA GLY A 224 1.34 11.14 -22.95
C GLY A 224 1.84 10.24 -24.07
N GLU A 225 3.12 10.40 -24.43
CA GLU A 225 3.79 9.57 -25.44
C GLU A 225 4.41 8.32 -24.77
N GLY A 226 5.32 8.52 -23.82
CA GLY A 226 6.02 7.45 -23.10
C GLY A 226 5.11 6.59 -22.19
N ILE A 227 4.06 7.17 -21.61
CA ILE A 227 3.07 6.43 -20.80
C ILE A 227 2.39 5.30 -21.59
N ARG A 228 2.18 5.48 -22.90
CA ARG A 228 1.61 4.43 -23.76
C ARG A 228 2.55 3.23 -23.89
N ARG A 229 3.85 3.44 -23.77
CA ARG A 229 4.87 2.40 -23.77
C ARG A 229 4.96 1.74 -22.40
N TYR A 230 5.05 2.51 -21.31
CA TYR A 230 4.98 1.97 -19.94
C TYR A 230 3.78 1.05 -19.71
N LEU A 231 2.59 1.42 -20.19
CA LEU A 231 1.37 0.62 -20.03
C LEU A 231 1.33 -0.69 -20.84
N LYS A 232 2.19 -0.84 -21.85
CA LYS A 232 2.41 -2.10 -22.58
C LYS A 232 3.39 -3.02 -21.87
N MET A 233 4.28 -2.49 -21.02
CA MET A 233 5.25 -3.29 -20.28
C MET A 233 4.54 -4.22 -19.29
N ASN A 234 5.11 -5.41 -19.06
CA ASN A 234 4.58 -6.37 -18.09
C ASN A 234 5.34 -6.34 -16.76
N VAL A 235 5.64 -5.11 -16.29
CA VAL A 235 6.29 -4.85 -15.00
C VAL A 235 5.57 -3.73 -14.22
N PRO A 236 5.54 -3.78 -12.87
CA PRO A 236 4.84 -2.80 -12.04
C PRO A 236 5.67 -1.54 -11.79
N VAL A 237 5.94 -0.76 -12.85
CA VAL A 237 6.25 0.66 -12.64
C VAL A 237 5.02 1.34 -12.02
N THR A 238 5.24 2.35 -11.17
CA THR A 238 4.14 3.06 -10.50
C THR A 238 3.87 4.37 -11.20
N ILE A 239 2.61 4.60 -11.60
CA ILE A 239 2.23 5.73 -12.44
C ILE A 239 1.77 6.88 -11.54
N SER A 240 2.58 7.94 -11.41
CA SER A 240 2.22 9.13 -10.63
C SER A 240 1.69 10.24 -11.54
N ILE A 241 0.44 10.64 -11.28
CA ILE A 241 -0.33 11.47 -12.20
C ILE A 241 -0.46 12.88 -11.66
N LEU A 242 -0.03 13.85 -12.46
CA LEU A 242 -0.30 15.26 -12.25
C LEU A 242 -1.81 15.51 -12.38
N PRO A 243 -2.44 16.24 -11.44
CA PRO A 243 -3.87 16.50 -11.48
C PRO A 243 -4.22 17.62 -12.48
N PHE A 244 -5.49 17.68 -12.89
CA PHE A 244 -6.09 18.75 -13.70
C PHE A 244 -5.56 18.95 -15.14
N TYR A 245 -4.91 17.94 -15.73
CA TYR A 245 -4.76 17.86 -17.18
C TYR A 245 -5.89 17.04 -17.80
N ASP A 246 -6.26 17.36 -19.04
CA ASP A 246 -7.31 16.66 -19.79
C ASP A 246 -7.08 15.14 -19.87
N THR A 247 -5.82 14.70 -19.83
CA THR A 247 -5.44 13.29 -19.88
C THR A 247 -5.31 12.61 -18.52
N SER A 248 -5.29 13.35 -17.40
CA SER A 248 -5.04 12.80 -16.04
C SER A 248 -6.04 11.69 -15.68
N ALA A 249 -7.34 11.96 -15.82
CA ALA A 249 -8.39 10.99 -15.50
C ALA A 249 -8.40 9.80 -16.49
N HIS A 250 -8.04 10.03 -17.76
CA HIS A 250 -7.91 8.99 -18.77
C HIS A 250 -6.78 8.02 -18.41
N PHE A 251 -5.58 8.52 -18.14
CA PHE A 251 -4.44 7.68 -17.79
C PHE A 251 -4.59 7.03 -16.41
N ALA A 252 -5.23 7.68 -15.44
CA ALA A 252 -5.56 7.05 -14.15
C ALA A 252 -6.47 5.82 -14.34
N LYS A 253 -7.57 5.99 -15.09
CA LYS A 253 -8.49 4.90 -15.42
C LYS A 253 -7.78 3.80 -16.21
N ARG A 254 -7.00 4.16 -17.24
CA ARG A 254 -6.32 3.19 -18.12
C ARG A 254 -5.24 2.40 -17.39
N SER A 255 -4.44 3.04 -16.54
CA SER A 255 -3.44 2.39 -15.69
C SER A 255 -4.08 1.38 -14.75
N ARG A 256 -5.14 1.79 -14.05
CA ARG A 256 -5.91 0.92 -13.14
C ARG A 256 -6.59 -0.26 -13.86
N GLN A 257 -7.06 -0.04 -15.09
CA GLN A 257 -7.61 -1.05 -16.02
C GLN A 257 -6.55 -2.00 -16.62
N LEU A 258 -5.26 -1.73 -16.39
CA LEU A 258 -4.14 -2.56 -16.86
C LEU A 258 -3.34 -3.15 -15.68
N GLY A 259 -3.83 -3.02 -14.44
CA GLY A 259 -3.25 -3.60 -13.24
C GLY A 259 -2.15 -2.76 -12.56
N PHE A 260 -1.75 -1.65 -13.18
CA PHE A 260 -0.77 -0.72 -12.64
C PHE A 260 -1.30 0.00 -11.39
N GLU A 261 -0.37 0.36 -10.52
CA GLU A 261 -0.64 1.21 -9.37
C GLU A 261 -0.62 2.68 -9.80
N VAL A 262 -1.59 3.45 -9.27
CA VAL A 262 -1.77 4.87 -9.58
C VAL A 262 -1.50 5.68 -8.32
N MET A 263 -0.67 6.71 -8.47
CA MET A 263 -0.39 7.72 -7.46
C MET A 263 -0.83 9.09 -7.93
N LEU A 264 -1.07 9.97 -6.96
CA LEU A 264 -1.19 11.40 -7.21
C LEU A 264 0.19 12.06 -7.12
N HIS A 265 0.59 12.75 -8.18
CA HIS A 265 1.76 13.61 -8.20
C HIS A 265 1.34 15.01 -7.75
N MET A 266 1.45 15.28 -6.44
CA MET A 266 0.87 16.47 -5.81
C MET A 266 1.69 17.73 -6.13
N PRO A 267 1.11 18.77 -6.77
CA PRO A 267 1.83 20.01 -7.09
C PRO A 267 2.24 20.78 -5.83
N MET A 268 3.55 20.97 -5.64
CA MET A 268 4.12 21.67 -4.49
C MET A 268 5.16 22.72 -4.89
N GLN A 269 5.21 23.86 -4.19
CA GLN A 269 6.14 24.95 -4.54
C GLN A 269 7.62 24.54 -4.41
N ALA A 270 8.40 24.75 -5.49
CA ALA A 270 9.86 24.78 -5.49
C ALA A 270 10.46 26.06 -4.87
N SER A 271 11.72 25.99 -4.44
CA SER A 271 12.48 27.14 -3.91
C SER A 271 12.82 28.19 -4.96
N PHE A 272 12.98 27.78 -6.22
CA PHE A 272 13.26 28.66 -7.37
C PHE A 272 12.36 28.30 -8.53
N GLY A 273 11.95 29.30 -9.31
CA GLY A 273 11.34 29.10 -10.63
C GLY A 273 10.17 28.14 -10.67
N SER A 274 9.25 28.16 -9.70
CA SER A 274 8.06 27.30 -9.78
C SER A 274 7.22 27.72 -10.99
N TYR A 275 7.32 26.94 -12.06
CA TYR A 275 6.66 27.21 -13.34
C TYR A 275 5.15 26.96 -13.26
N TYR A 276 4.71 26.13 -12.31
CA TYR A 276 3.31 25.91 -11.96
C TYR A 276 2.70 27.12 -11.24
N LYS A 277 2.23 28.11 -12.01
CA LYS A 277 1.21 29.07 -11.56
C LYS A 277 -0.15 28.38 -11.43
N TYR A 278 -0.24 27.47 -10.48
CA TYR A 278 -1.33 26.52 -10.38
C TYR A 278 -2.26 26.84 -9.19
N GLU A 279 -3.56 26.87 -9.43
CA GLU A 279 -4.55 27.35 -8.45
C GLU A 279 -4.49 26.54 -7.15
N ASN A 280 -4.47 25.21 -7.23
CA ASN A 280 -4.40 24.34 -6.07
C ASN A 280 -2.95 23.93 -5.69
N LEU A 281 -1.93 24.74 -6.05
CA LEU A 281 -0.54 24.52 -5.62
C LEU A 281 -0.44 24.53 -4.08
N ILE A 282 0.19 23.50 -3.52
CA ILE A 282 0.52 23.43 -2.10
C ILE A 282 1.82 24.22 -1.85
N ARG A 283 1.77 25.23 -0.98
CA ARG A 283 2.91 26.12 -0.72
C ARG A 283 2.89 26.70 0.69
N PRO A 284 4.04 27.09 1.24
CA PRO A 284 4.11 27.85 2.48
C PRO A 284 3.35 29.18 2.41
N GLY A 285 2.92 29.66 3.58
CA GLY A 285 2.16 30.92 3.72
C GLY A 285 0.73 30.88 3.17
N LEU A 286 0.18 29.69 2.88
CA LEU A 286 -1.27 29.52 2.75
C LEU A 286 -1.92 29.57 4.15
N LYS A 287 -3.17 30.05 4.24
CA LYS A 287 -3.92 29.87 5.49
C LYS A 287 -4.25 28.38 5.66
N PRO A 288 -4.45 27.88 6.90
CA PRO A 288 -4.70 26.47 7.12
C PRO A 288 -5.91 25.91 6.35
N LEU A 289 -7.01 26.67 6.26
CA LEU A 289 -8.19 26.25 5.51
C LEU A 289 -7.90 26.13 4.00
N ASP A 290 -7.27 27.15 3.41
CA ASP A 290 -6.91 27.17 1.99
C ASP A 290 -6.03 25.95 1.62
N LEU A 291 -5.07 25.57 2.48
CA LEU A 291 -4.20 24.41 2.23
C LEU A 291 -4.99 23.09 2.25
N ILE A 292 -5.89 22.92 3.22
CA ILE A 292 -6.77 21.75 3.32
C ILE A 292 -7.71 21.66 2.11
N GLU A 293 -8.34 22.77 1.71
CA GLU A 293 -9.22 22.84 0.55
C GLU A 293 -8.49 22.48 -0.74
N ARG A 294 -7.33 23.09 -1.00
CA ARG A 294 -6.47 22.76 -2.15
C ARG A 294 -6.08 21.29 -2.17
N THR A 295 -5.70 20.74 -1.00
CA THR A 295 -5.37 19.32 -0.84
C THR A 295 -6.57 18.44 -1.24
N GLN A 296 -7.77 18.75 -0.74
CA GLN A 296 -8.98 18.01 -1.09
C GLN A 296 -9.35 18.13 -2.57
N ASN A 297 -9.17 19.30 -3.20
CA ASN A 297 -9.40 19.49 -4.63
C ASN A 297 -8.45 18.63 -5.47
N VAL A 298 -7.15 18.65 -5.14
CA VAL A 298 -6.11 17.86 -5.80
C VAL A 298 -6.37 16.35 -5.62
N LEU A 299 -6.78 15.89 -4.43
CA LEU A 299 -7.13 14.49 -4.16
C LEU A 299 -8.37 14.00 -4.93
N LYS A 300 -9.32 14.88 -5.26
CA LYS A 300 -10.52 14.55 -6.06
C LYS A 300 -10.21 14.46 -7.57
N ALA A 301 -9.18 15.15 -8.04
CA ALA A 301 -8.89 15.29 -9.47
C ALA A 301 -8.31 14.03 -10.14
N VAL A 302 -7.67 13.13 -9.38
CA VAL A 302 -7.08 11.88 -9.89
C VAL A 302 -7.80 10.68 -9.28
N PRO A 303 -8.58 9.90 -10.05
CA PRO A 303 -9.29 8.75 -9.53
C PRO A 303 -8.35 7.54 -9.31
N PHE A 304 -8.80 6.59 -8.49
CA PHE A 304 -8.13 5.30 -8.23
C PHE A 304 -6.75 5.34 -7.57
N ILE A 305 -6.33 6.50 -7.04
CA ILE A 305 -5.04 6.64 -6.35
C ILE A 305 -4.94 5.73 -5.12
N LEU A 306 -3.76 5.15 -4.91
CA LEU A 306 -3.43 4.38 -3.70
C LEU A 306 -2.37 5.09 -2.83
N GLY A 307 -1.68 6.10 -3.38
CA GLY A 307 -0.73 6.91 -2.65
C GLY A 307 -0.46 8.26 -3.31
N VAL A 308 0.38 9.05 -2.66
CA VAL A 308 0.75 10.42 -3.08
C VAL A 308 2.27 10.58 -3.03
N ASN A 309 2.87 11.27 -4.00
CA ASN A 309 4.21 11.86 -3.88
C ASN A 309 4.19 13.35 -4.22
N ASN A 310 5.31 14.04 -3.99
CA ASN A 310 5.43 15.47 -4.32
C ASN A 310 6.01 15.69 -5.72
N HIS A 311 5.33 16.53 -6.51
CA HIS A 311 5.87 17.21 -7.68
C HIS A 311 6.58 18.48 -7.21
N GLU A 312 7.78 18.77 -7.75
CA GLU A 312 8.65 19.84 -7.25
C GLU A 312 8.74 19.81 -5.70
N GLY A 313 8.24 20.84 -5.01
CA GLY A 313 8.11 20.85 -3.56
C GLY A 313 9.37 21.15 -2.76
N SER A 314 10.49 21.53 -3.38
CA SER A 314 11.75 21.79 -2.65
C SER A 314 11.66 22.91 -1.60
N LYS A 315 10.61 23.75 -1.64
CA LYS A 315 10.28 24.72 -0.58
C LYS A 315 9.15 24.25 0.32
N ALA A 316 8.09 23.67 -0.24
CA ALA A 316 6.93 23.21 0.53
C ALA A 316 7.27 22.02 1.45
N THR A 317 8.14 21.11 1.02
CA THR A 317 8.56 19.94 1.81
C THR A 317 9.53 20.27 2.94
N GLU A 318 10.18 21.44 2.92
CA GLU A 318 11.00 21.94 4.03
C GLU A 318 10.16 22.62 5.14
N ASP A 319 8.92 23.03 4.83
CA ASP A 319 8.10 23.83 5.74
C ASP A 319 7.27 22.94 6.69
N ASP A 320 7.59 22.98 7.99
CA ASP A 320 6.91 22.19 9.03
C ASP A 320 5.39 22.46 9.06
N MET A 321 4.91 23.69 8.85
CA MET A 321 3.47 23.99 8.88
C MET A 321 2.73 23.39 7.69
N THR A 322 3.27 23.56 6.48
CA THR A 322 2.74 23.02 5.22
C THR A 322 2.65 21.50 5.29
N MET A 323 3.75 20.83 5.68
CA MET A 323 3.76 19.37 5.77
C MET A 323 2.93 18.83 6.92
N ASN A 324 2.82 19.55 8.05
CA ASN A 324 1.92 19.18 9.13
C ASN A 324 0.45 19.18 8.70
N LEU A 325 0.00 20.25 8.03
CA LEU A 325 -1.39 20.37 7.58
C LEU A 325 -1.71 19.38 6.45
N LEU A 326 -0.82 19.25 5.47
CA LEU A 326 -0.98 18.29 4.37
C LEU A 326 -1.07 16.85 4.90
N MET A 327 -0.16 16.43 5.78
CA MET A 327 -0.19 15.07 6.34
C MET A 327 -1.38 14.86 7.28
N SER A 328 -1.84 15.90 7.98
CA SER A 328 -3.11 15.84 8.72
C SER A 328 -4.28 15.52 7.80
N GLU A 329 -4.38 16.12 6.61
CA GLU A 329 -5.45 15.80 5.66
C GLU A 329 -5.26 14.43 5.01
N LEU A 330 -4.05 14.10 4.53
CA LEU A 330 -3.75 12.80 3.93
C LEU A 330 -4.03 11.63 4.89
N SER A 331 -3.81 11.81 6.20
CA SER A 331 -4.09 10.79 7.23
C SER A 331 -5.56 10.38 7.33
N ARG A 332 -6.47 11.16 6.71
CA ARG A 332 -7.90 10.88 6.68
C ARG A 332 -8.27 9.84 5.63
N HIS A 333 -7.32 9.48 4.76
CA HIS A 333 -7.48 8.57 3.63
C HIS A 333 -6.58 7.33 3.80
N PRO A 334 -6.94 6.18 3.20
CA PRO A 334 -6.12 4.96 3.23
C PRO A 334 -5.00 5.01 2.17
N TYR A 335 -4.26 6.12 2.11
CA TYR A 335 -3.18 6.35 1.14
C TYR A 335 -1.82 6.18 1.80
N TYR A 336 -0.81 5.73 1.04
CA TYR A 336 0.59 5.83 1.42
C TYR A 336 1.22 7.13 0.88
N PHE A 337 2.39 7.50 1.39
CA PHE A 337 3.16 8.66 0.90
C PHE A 337 4.58 8.28 0.47
N VAL A 338 5.05 8.83 -0.65
CA VAL A 338 6.47 8.75 -1.05
C VAL A 338 7.04 10.16 -1.07
N ASP A 339 8.04 10.40 -0.23
CA ASP A 339 8.87 11.61 -0.29
C ASP A 339 9.84 11.47 -1.48
N SER A 340 9.66 12.29 -2.51
CA SER A 340 10.53 12.32 -3.69
C SER A 340 11.93 12.89 -3.38
N VAL A 341 12.13 13.48 -2.19
CA VAL A 341 13.37 14.09 -1.71
C VAL A 341 13.94 15.08 -2.73
N THR A 342 13.14 16.08 -3.08
CA THR A 342 13.55 17.22 -3.93
C THR A 342 14.33 18.29 -3.15
N SER A 343 14.36 18.18 -1.81
CA SER A 343 15.36 18.78 -0.94
C SER A 343 15.83 17.78 0.11
N GLN A 344 17.12 17.86 0.46
CA GLN A 344 17.69 17.08 1.58
C GLN A 344 17.12 17.50 2.94
N LYS A 345 16.57 18.73 3.04
CA LYS A 345 15.91 19.26 4.25
C LYS A 345 14.43 18.87 4.35
N SER A 346 13.90 18.06 3.43
CA SER A 346 12.50 17.61 3.45
C SER A 346 12.11 17.01 4.80
N VAL A 347 11.08 17.61 5.42
CA VAL A 347 10.39 17.08 6.61
C VAL A 347 9.18 16.22 6.23
N ALA A 348 8.91 16.01 4.95
CA ALA A 348 7.69 15.35 4.48
C ALA A 348 7.55 13.91 5.02
N TYR A 349 8.62 13.10 4.94
CA TYR A 349 8.63 11.77 5.52
C TYR A 349 8.42 11.76 7.05
N LYS A 350 9.04 12.70 7.78
CA LYS A 350 8.88 12.87 9.23
C LYS A 350 7.40 13.09 9.59
N TYR A 351 6.71 13.96 8.86
CA TYR A 351 5.29 14.20 9.09
C TYR A 351 4.39 13.03 8.66
N ALA A 352 4.67 12.37 7.53
CA ALA A 352 3.92 11.18 7.14
C ALA A 352 3.97 10.11 8.24
N LYS A 353 5.17 9.83 8.77
CA LYS A 353 5.36 8.92 9.91
C LYS A 353 4.66 9.40 11.19
N ARG A 354 4.70 10.69 11.53
CA ARG A 354 4.00 11.28 12.68
C ARG A 354 2.49 11.04 12.63
N TYR A 355 1.88 11.16 11.46
CA TYR A 355 0.44 10.96 11.28
C TYR A 355 0.02 9.49 11.09
N GLY A 356 0.98 8.55 11.15
CA GLY A 356 0.70 7.11 10.96
C GLY A 356 0.49 6.70 9.49
N ILE A 357 0.81 7.58 8.54
CA ILE A 357 0.73 7.29 7.10
C ILE A 357 1.86 6.31 6.74
N PRO A 358 1.58 5.20 6.04
CA PRO A 358 2.63 4.34 5.50
C PRO A 358 3.47 5.14 4.51
N ALA A 359 4.79 5.16 4.69
CA ALA A 359 5.64 6.07 3.94
C ALA A 359 7.01 5.50 3.57
N ALA A 360 7.53 5.97 2.44
CA ALA A 360 8.90 5.76 1.97
C ALA A 360 9.57 7.09 1.60
N ARG A 361 10.90 7.06 1.43
CA ARG A 361 11.68 8.12 0.76
C ARG A 361 12.32 7.52 -0.48
N ARG A 362 12.45 8.29 -1.56
CA ARG A 362 13.41 8.00 -2.63
C ARG A 362 14.79 7.83 -2.00
N ASN A 363 15.46 6.73 -2.32
CA ASN A 363 16.72 6.32 -1.67
C ASN A 363 17.84 5.96 -2.66
N PHE A 364 17.58 6.13 -3.96
CA PHE A 364 18.54 6.19 -5.06
C PHE A 364 18.29 7.46 -5.87
N ASP A 365 19.23 7.87 -6.73
CA ASP A 365 19.09 9.06 -7.57
C ASP A 365 17.88 9.01 -8.50
N PHE A 366 17.51 10.16 -9.07
CA PHE A 366 16.63 10.19 -10.25
C PHE A 366 17.35 9.56 -11.45
N LEU A 367 16.61 8.81 -12.27
CA LEU A 367 17.19 8.07 -13.40
C LEU A 367 17.38 8.94 -14.64
N ASP A 368 16.65 10.07 -14.73
CA ASP A 368 16.59 10.93 -15.91
C ASP A 368 17.16 12.35 -15.69
N ASN A 369 18.11 12.48 -14.75
CA ASN A 369 18.94 13.69 -14.61
C ASN A 369 19.62 14.07 -15.94
N ASP A 370 20.08 13.05 -16.68
CA ASP A 370 20.39 13.15 -18.10
C ASP A 370 19.19 12.58 -18.89
N LYS A 371 18.72 13.33 -19.89
CA LYS A 371 17.51 12.99 -20.65
C LYS A 371 17.76 11.98 -21.78
N ARG A 372 19.04 11.67 -22.09
CA ARG A 372 19.45 10.75 -23.16
C ARG A 372 19.21 9.30 -22.75
N THR A 373 18.59 8.51 -23.62
CA THR A 373 18.26 7.09 -23.38
C THR A 373 19.45 6.29 -22.83
N LEU A 374 20.62 6.36 -23.48
CA LEU A 374 21.84 5.63 -23.05
C LEU A 374 22.30 6.01 -21.63
N ALA A 375 22.14 7.26 -21.23
CA ALA A 375 22.51 7.71 -19.88
C ALA A 375 21.51 7.22 -18.82
N ILE A 376 20.23 7.13 -19.17
CA ILE A 376 19.18 6.53 -18.33
C ILE A 376 19.39 5.01 -18.20
N GLU A 377 19.80 4.33 -19.28
CA GLU A 377 20.18 2.91 -19.28
C GLU A 377 21.38 2.66 -18.34
N THR A 378 22.45 3.46 -18.47
CA THR A 378 23.59 3.41 -17.53
C THR A 378 23.13 3.63 -16.09
N LYS A 379 22.20 4.56 -15.84
CA LYS A 379 21.68 4.83 -14.49
C LYS A 379 20.78 3.70 -13.95
N LEU A 380 20.12 2.94 -14.84
CA LEU A 380 19.40 1.71 -14.51
C LEU A 380 20.37 0.55 -14.19
N GLU A 381 21.52 0.45 -14.86
CA GLU A 381 22.60 -0.49 -14.48
C GLU A 381 23.15 -0.18 -13.08
N GLU A 382 23.40 1.10 -12.78
CA GLU A 382 23.78 1.53 -11.43
C GLU A 382 22.70 1.18 -10.38
N LEU A 383 21.42 1.36 -10.70
CA LEU A 383 20.30 0.99 -9.83
C LEU A 383 20.27 -0.51 -9.53
N ILE A 384 20.49 -1.33 -10.57
CA ILE A 384 20.60 -2.80 -10.48
C ILE A 384 21.76 -3.19 -9.55
N ALA A 385 22.96 -2.64 -9.77
CA ALA A 385 24.12 -2.91 -8.93
C ALA A 385 23.92 -2.42 -7.48
N TYR A 386 23.31 -1.24 -7.28
CA TYR A 386 23.03 -0.68 -5.97
C TYR A 386 22.05 -1.55 -5.16
N ALA A 387 21.05 -2.15 -5.83
CA ALA A 387 20.07 -3.05 -5.24
C ALA A 387 20.63 -4.44 -4.93
N LEU A 388 21.44 -5.02 -5.83
CA LEU A 388 22.13 -6.30 -5.60
C LEU A 388 23.09 -6.23 -4.40
N ASN A 389 23.74 -5.08 -4.20
CA ASN A 389 24.58 -4.82 -3.02
C ASN A 389 23.77 -4.59 -1.72
N ARG A 390 22.43 -4.52 -1.78
CA ARG A 390 21.54 -4.25 -0.64
C ARG A 390 20.27 -5.14 -0.69
N PRO A 391 20.41 -6.48 -0.75
CA PRO A 391 19.32 -7.40 -1.08
C PRO A 391 18.14 -7.38 -0.08
N THR A 392 18.39 -6.95 1.16
CA THR A 392 17.36 -6.80 2.22
C THR A 392 16.58 -5.49 2.15
N ARG A 393 17.03 -4.51 1.35
CA ARG A 393 16.39 -3.20 1.19
C ARG A 393 15.66 -3.11 -0.13
N ILE A 394 14.53 -2.41 -0.12
CA ILE A 394 13.85 -1.98 -1.34
C ILE A 394 14.49 -0.66 -1.78
N VAL A 395 14.97 -0.63 -3.02
CA VAL A 395 15.55 0.58 -3.60
C VAL A 395 14.48 1.32 -4.38
N LEU A 396 14.15 2.54 -3.98
CA LEU A 396 13.14 3.38 -4.64
C LEU A 396 13.86 4.48 -5.41
N SER A 397 13.63 4.48 -6.72
CA SER A 397 14.06 5.52 -7.66
C SER A 397 12.86 6.07 -8.44
N ILE A 398 13.07 7.22 -9.08
CA ILE A 398 12.04 8.00 -9.77
C ILE A 398 12.61 8.47 -11.11
N LEU A 399 11.76 8.51 -12.11
CA LEU A 399 11.98 9.18 -13.39
C LEU A 399 10.69 9.90 -13.81
N HIS A 400 10.73 10.73 -14.84
CA HIS A 400 9.56 11.49 -15.31
C HIS A 400 9.11 10.99 -16.70
N GLU A 401 7.81 11.06 -17.00
CA GLU A 401 7.20 10.63 -18.26
C GLU A 401 7.87 11.30 -19.47
N LYS A 402 8.59 10.49 -20.27
CA LYS A 402 9.19 10.84 -21.57
C LYS A 402 9.38 9.57 -22.39
N GLU A 403 9.38 9.67 -23.73
CA GLU A 403 9.68 8.53 -24.59
C GLU A 403 11.10 7.96 -24.35
N SER A 404 12.11 8.82 -24.11
CA SER A 404 13.48 8.34 -23.82
C SER A 404 13.59 7.51 -22.53
N THR A 405 12.88 7.91 -21.48
CA THR A 405 12.81 7.12 -20.24
C THR A 405 12.08 5.79 -20.45
N ALA A 406 11.01 5.78 -21.26
CA ALA A 406 10.25 4.57 -21.54
C ALA A 406 11.05 3.59 -22.42
N ILE A 407 11.82 4.08 -23.41
CA ILE A 407 12.78 3.26 -24.17
C ILE A 407 13.80 2.62 -23.20
N ALA A 408 14.46 3.44 -22.37
CA ALA A 408 15.52 2.97 -21.48
C ALA A 408 15.04 1.91 -20.49
N VAL A 409 13.87 2.12 -19.87
CA VAL A 409 13.27 1.11 -18.97
C VAL A 409 12.96 -0.19 -19.72
N GLU A 410 12.37 -0.12 -20.92
CA GLU A 410 12.03 -1.31 -21.71
C GLU A 410 13.29 -2.11 -22.10
N ASN A 411 14.31 -1.41 -22.61
CA ASN A 411 15.60 -1.99 -23.01
C ASN A 411 16.32 -2.69 -21.85
N MET A 412 16.15 -2.19 -20.61
CA MET A 412 16.78 -2.75 -19.42
C MET A 412 15.96 -3.86 -18.73
N LEU A 413 14.69 -4.09 -19.07
CA LEU A 413 13.89 -5.18 -18.46
C LEU A 413 14.54 -6.57 -18.58
N PRO A 414 15.18 -6.97 -19.69
CA PRO A 414 15.93 -8.22 -19.78
C PRO A 414 17.01 -8.34 -18.71
N GLU A 415 17.67 -7.24 -18.32
CA GLU A 415 18.72 -7.26 -17.30
C GLU A 415 18.16 -7.43 -15.89
N PHE A 416 17.09 -6.71 -15.54
CA PHE A 416 16.36 -6.93 -14.27
C PHE A 416 15.92 -8.40 -14.13
N ARG A 417 15.43 -9.00 -15.22
CA ARG A 417 15.04 -10.41 -15.28
C ARG A 417 16.25 -11.34 -15.12
N ARG A 418 17.35 -11.11 -15.86
CA ARG A 418 18.61 -11.89 -15.79
C ARG A 418 19.20 -11.89 -14.39
N GLN A 419 19.17 -10.75 -13.70
CA GLN A 419 19.65 -10.59 -12.34
C GLN A 419 18.66 -11.08 -11.26
N ASN A 420 17.49 -11.58 -11.63
CA ASN A 420 16.42 -11.98 -10.71
C ASN A 420 16.00 -10.88 -9.71
N ILE A 421 15.86 -9.65 -10.22
CA ILE A 421 15.41 -8.49 -9.45
C ILE A 421 13.89 -8.34 -9.63
N GLU A 422 13.15 -8.30 -8.53
CA GLU A 422 11.71 -8.04 -8.55
C GLU A 422 11.45 -6.53 -8.57
N ILE A 423 10.80 -6.05 -9.62
CA ILE A 423 10.23 -4.69 -9.65
C ILE A 423 8.89 -4.72 -8.90
N LEU A 424 8.63 -3.72 -8.07
CA LEU A 424 7.41 -3.64 -7.25
C LEU A 424 6.93 -2.20 -7.03
N SER A 425 5.64 -2.07 -6.79
CA SER A 425 4.99 -0.79 -6.47
C SER A 425 5.15 -0.42 -4.99
N PRO A 426 5.08 0.86 -4.59
CA PRO A 426 5.10 1.26 -3.18
C PRO A 426 4.02 0.58 -2.34
N GLY A 427 2.81 0.38 -2.86
CA GLY A 427 1.73 -0.33 -2.20
C GLY A 427 2.07 -1.80 -1.89
N ASP A 428 2.90 -2.45 -2.71
CA ASP A 428 3.36 -3.83 -2.46
C ASP A 428 4.19 -3.97 -1.17
N PHE A 429 4.73 -2.88 -0.61
CA PHE A 429 5.58 -2.92 0.59
C PHE A 429 5.22 -1.91 1.70
N LEU A 430 4.41 -0.89 1.40
CA LEU A 430 3.89 0.06 2.39
C LEU A 430 2.52 -0.33 2.93
N SER A 431 1.71 -1.06 2.16
CA SER A 431 0.31 -1.40 2.54
C SER A 431 0.18 -2.76 3.26
N ARG A 432 1.24 -3.23 3.91
CA ARG A 432 1.31 -4.53 4.60
C ARG A 432 1.00 -4.41 6.09
#